data_AF-A0A0D6M4W9-F1
#
_entry.id   AF-A0A0D6M4W9-F1
#
_cell.length_a   1.000
_cell.length_b   1.000
_cell.length_c   1.000
_cell.angle_alpha   90.00
_cell.angle_beta   90.00
_cell.angle_gamma   90.00
#
_symmetry.space_group_name_H-M   'P 1'
#
loop_
_entity.id
_entity.type
_entity.pdbx_description
1 polymer ?
#
loop_
_entity_poly.entity_id
_entity_poly.type
_entity_poly.pdbx_seq_one_letter_code
_entity_poly.pdbx_strand_id
1 'polypeptide(L)'
;MTEADYDVLEATIVKSVPHKAGYQWKFSGAFYFATTVITTIGYGHSTPMTSGGKLFCMFYALAGIPLGLVMFQSIGERMNTFAAGLLRSVKKASGRAPVVNHIDLIFVASGLGTFLIAFGALAFSRYENWTYFDSLYYCFTTLTTIGFGDFVALQKDGALQTRPDYVVFSLVFILFGLTVISAAMNLLVLRFLTMNTEDERRDEQ
;
A
#
# COMPACT_ATOMS: atom_id res chain seq x y z
N MET A 1 -32.55 11.59 30.42
CA MET A 1 -31.53 10.69 29.87
C MET A 1 -30.57 10.43 31.02
N THR A 2 -30.59 9.22 31.56
CA THR A 2 -29.71 8.79 32.66
C THR A 2 -28.34 8.42 32.11
N GLU A 3 -27.29 8.37 32.94
CA GLU A 3 -25.94 7.92 32.50
C GLU A 3 -25.97 6.55 31.80
N ALA A 4 -26.82 5.63 32.27
CA ALA A 4 -27.02 4.34 31.61
C ALA A 4 -27.60 4.46 30.19
N ASP A 5 -28.48 5.44 29.93
CA ASP A 5 -28.98 5.70 28.57
C ASP A 5 -27.86 6.24 27.67
N TYR A 6 -26.96 7.08 28.21
CA TYR A 6 -25.78 7.56 27.48
C TYR A 6 -24.85 6.41 27.11
N ASP A 7 -24.54 5.49 28.04
CA ASP A 7 -23.67 4.35 27.78
C ASP A 7 -24.24 3.41 26.71
N VAL A 8 -25.55 3.14 26.77
CA VAL A 8 -26.23 2.28 25.78
C VAL A 8 -26.27 2.97 24.41
N LEU A 9 -26.51 4.28 24.38
CA LEU A 9 -26.49 5.06 23.16
C LEU A 9 -25.08 5.10 22.54
N GLU A 10 -24.06 5.34 23.36
CA GLU A 10 -22.65 5.33 22.93
C GLU A 10 -22.26 3.96 22.38
N ALA A 11 -22.56 2.87 23.10
CA ALA A 11 -22.29 1.51 22.66
C ALA A 11 -23.00 1.18 21.34
N THR A 12 -24.24 1.66 21.16
CA THR A 12 -25.02 1.44 19.93
C THR A 12 -24.44 2.25 18.76
N ILE A 13 -24.06 3.50 19.00
CA ILE A 13 -23.43 4.36 18.00
C ILE A 13 -22.11 3.74 17.56
N VAL A 14 -21.23 3.36 18.48
CA VAL A 14 -19.93 2.73 18.19
C VAL A 14 -20.11 1.43 17.41
N LYS A 15 -21.03 0.55 17.81
CA LYS A 15 -21.32 -0.70 17.06
C LYS A 15 -21.89 -0.46 15.67
N SER A 16 -22.57 0.66 15.44
CA SER A 16 -23.14 1.00 14.13
C SER A 16 -22.13 1.55 13.12
N VAL A 17 -20.96 2.06 13.56
CA VAL A 17 -19.97 2.72 12.69
C VAL A 17 -19.53 1.87 11.51
N PRO A 18 -19.14 0.58 11.67
CA PRO A 18 -18.72 -0.26 10.55
C PRO A 18 -19.85 -0.56 9.56
N HIS A 19 -21.10 -0.53 10.02
CA HIS A 19 -22.28 -0.79 9.21
C HIS A 19 -22.75 0.43 8.40
N LYS A 20 -22.37 1.65 8.81
CA LYS A 20 -22.67 2.89 8.07
C LYS A 20 -21.98 2.94 6.70
N ALA A 21 -20.85 2.25 6.54
CA ALA A 21 -20.12 2.17 5.28
C ALA A 21 -20.72 1.16 4.27
N GLY A 22 -21.80 0.45 4.64
CA GLY A 22 -22.46 -0.54 3.80
C GLY A 22 -21.98 -1.98 4.04
N TYR A 23 -22.24 -2.88 3.08
CA TYR A 23 -21.91 -4.30 3.20
C TYR A 23 -20.40 -4.57 2.99
N GLN A 24 -19.65 -4.64 4.08
CA GLN A 24 -18.20 -4.86 4.08
C GLN A 24 -17.75 -6.31 3.77
N TRP A 25 -18.61 -7.32 4.00
CA TRP A 25 -18.21 -8.74 3.92
C TRP A 25 -18.77 -9.49 2.70
N LYS A 26 -19.16 -8.77 1.65
CA LYS A 26 -19.35 -9.35 0.30
C LYS A 26 -18.01 -9.45 -0.42
N PHE A 27 -17.97 -10.07 -1.60
CA PHE A 27 -16.73 -10.36 -2.34
C PHE A 27 -15.74 -9.18 -2.42
N SER A 28 -16.18 -8.00 -2.90
CA SER A 28 -15.30 -6.82 -3.04
C SER A 28 -14.66 -6.39 -1.72
N GLY A 29 -15.44 -6.36 -0.64
CA GLY A 29 -14.94 -5.96 0.68
C GLY A 29 -14.09 -7.04 1.35
N ALA A 30 -14.43 -8.31 1.16
CA ALA A 30 -13.60 -9.44 1.57
C ALA A 30 -12.26 -9.46 0.83
N PHE A 31 -12.25 -9.15 -0.47
CA PHE A 31 -11.02 -9.05 -1.27
C PHE A 31 -10.17 -7.84 -0.85
N TYR A 32 -10.80 -6.70 -0.56
CA TYR A 32 -10.12 -5.53 -0.01
C TYR A 32 -9.48 -5.85 1.34
N PHE A 33 -10.23 -6.48 2.25
CA PHE A 33 -9.70 -6.99 3.54
C PHE A 33 -8.55 -7.98 3.36
N ALA A 34 -8.69 -8.96 2.46
CA ALA A 34 -7.66 -9.94 2.17
C ALA A 34 -6.36 -9.29 1.66
N THR A 35 -6.50 -8.24 0.84
CA THR A 35 -5.39 -7.42 0.36
C THR A 35 -4.71 -6.69 1.52
N THR A 36 -5.47 -5.95 2.35
CA THR A 36 -4.89 -5.17 3.46
C THR A 36 -4.19 -6.02 4.52
N VAL A 37 -4.61 -7.28 4.70
CA VAL A 37 -3.93 -8.25 5.58
C VAL A 37 -2.61 -8.72 4.97
N ILE A 38 -2.59 -9.17 3.71
CA ILE A 38 -1.35 -9.63 3.05
C ILE A 38 -0.32 -8.51 2.94
N THR A 39 -0.79 -7.29 2.64
CA THR A 39 0.07 -6.11 2.49
C THR A 39 0.41 -5.45 3.82
N THR A 40 0.00 -6.04 4.95
CA THR A 40 0.23 -5.52 6.30
C THR A 40 -0.21 -4.07 6.52
N ILE A 41 -1.17 -3.56 5.75
CA ILE A 41 -1.71 -2.20 5.91
C ILE A 41 -2.67 -2.17 7.10
N GLY A 42 -3.62 -3.09 7.14
CA GLY A 42 -4.43 -3.34 8.34
C GLY A 42 -5.24 -2.16 8.92
N TYR A 43 -5.91 -1.35 8.11
CA TYR A 43 -6.71 -0.18 8.56
C TYR A 43 -7.71 -0.38 9.71
N GLY A 44 -8.15 -1.61 9.98
CA GLY A 44 -9.11 -1.88 11.05
C GLY A 44 -10.58 -1.50 10.78
N HIS A 45 -10.90 -0.88 9.64
CA HIS A 45 -12.30 -0.55 9.27
C HIS A 45 -13.20 -1.79 9.12
N SER A 46 -12.62 -2.93 8.76
CA SER A 46 -13.27 -4.24 8.67
C SER A 46 -12.43 -5.29 9.38
N THR A 47 -12.93 -5.84 10.49
CA THR A 47 -12.22 -6.87 11.27
C THR A 47 -13.10 -8.11 11.50
N PRO A 48 -12.50 -9.31 11.58
CA PRO A 48 -13.27 -10.52 11.83
C PRO A 48 -13.87 -10.50 13.23
N MET A 49 -15.20 -10.50 13.29
CA MET A 49 -15.93 -10.44 14.57
C MET A 49 -16.11 -11.82 15.20
N THR A 50 -16.13 -12.89 14.40
CA THR A 50 -16.35 -14.27 14.87
C THR A 50 -15.04 -14.94 15.29
N SER A 51 -15.09 -15.83 16.27
CA SER A 51 -13.91 -16.60 16.73
C SER A 51 -13.28 -17.40 15.58
N GLY A 52 -14.10 -18.02 14.72
CA GLY A 52 -13.62 -18.75 13.54
C GLY A 52 -12.95 -17.84 12.51
N GLY A 53 -13.52 -16.65 12.25
CA GLY A 53 -12.92 -15.67 11.33
C GLY A 53 -11.58 -15.13 11.84
N LYS A 54 -11.45 -14.92 13.15
CA LYS A 54 -10.18 -14.52 13.79
C LYS A 54 -9.11 -15.61 13.64
N LEU A 55 -9.46 -16.86 13.93
CA LEU A 55 -8.55 -18.00 13.79
C LEU A 55 -8.09 -18.17 12.33
N PHE A 56 -9.02 -18.09 11.38
CA PHE A 56 -8.70 -18.11 9.95
C PHE A 56 -7.75 -16.97 9.56
N CYS A 57 -8.03 -15.75 10.02
CA CYS A 57 -7.20 -14.58 9.73
C CYS A 57 -5.76 -14.75 10.25
N MET A 58 -5.57 -15.40 11.40
CA MET A 58 -4.23 -15.69 11.94
C MET A 58 -3.43 -16.61 11.02
N PHE A 59 -4.02 -17.73 10.58
CA PHE A 59 -3.35 -18.66 9.65
C PHE A 59 -3.14 -18.04 8.26
N TYR A 60 -4.13 -17.28 7.79
CA TYR A 60 -4.04 -16.56 6.52
C TYR A 60 -2.90 -15.54 6.53
N ALA A 61 -2.76 -14.74 7.60
CA ALA A 61 -1.67 -13.79 7.73
C ALA A 61 -0.29 -14.48 7.84
N LEU A 62 -0.21 -15.59 8.58
CA LEU A 62 1.03 -16.36 8.78
C LEU A 62 1.64 -16.83 7.45
N ALA A 63 0.83 -17.32 6.52
CA ALA A 63 1.30 -17.75 5.20
C ALA A 63 1.31 -16.59 4.18
N GLY A 64 0.31 -15.72 4.24
CA GLY A 64 0.08 -14.66 3.26
C GLY A 64 1.10 -13.53 3.32
N ILE A 65 1.53 -13.10 4.51
CA ILE A 65 2.50 -12.00 4.65
C ILE A 65 3.87 -12.39 4.07
N PRO A 66 4.49 -13.54 4.42
CA PRO A 66 5.76 -13.95 3.80
C PRO A 66 5.66 -14.10 2.29
N LEU A 67 4.58 -14.71 1.79
CA LEU A 67 4.35 -14.87 0.35
C LEU A 67 4.18 -13.51 -0.34
N GLY A 68 3.42 -12.60 0.26
CA GLY A 68 3.21 -11.24 -0.24
C GLY A 68 4.50 -10.45 -0.30
N LEU A 69 5.34 -10.53 0.74
CA LEU A 69 6.65 -9.88 0.76
C LEU A 69 7.56 -10.40 -0.37
N VAL A 70 7.67 -11.72 -0.54
CA VAL A 70 8.47 -12.32 -1.64
C VAL A 70 7.90 -11.91 -3.00
N MET A 71 6.58 -11.88 -3.15
CA MET A 71 5.92 -11.44 -4.38
C MET A 71 6.28 -9.98 -4.70
N PHE A 72 6.12 -9.05 -3.77
CA PHE A 72 6.46 -7.65 -4.00
C PHE A 72 7.95 -7.43 -4.29
N GLN A 73 8.83 -8.17 -3.61
CA GLN A 73 10.27 -8.13 -3.89
C GLN A 73 10.58 -8.60 -5.32
N SER A 74 10.03 -9.73 -5.74
CA SER A 74 10.23 -10.27 -7.09
C SER A 74 9.70 -9.34 -8.17
N ILE A 75 8.50 -8.78 -7.98
CA ILE A 75 7.93 -7.82 -8.95
C ILE A 75 8.74 -6.51 -8.94
N GLY A 76 9.17 -6.03 -7.77
CA GLY A 76 10.00 -4.84 -7.63
C GLY A 76 11.34 -4.96 -8.35
N GLU A 77 12.00 -6.13 -8.28
CA GLU A 77 13.23 -6.42 -9.03
C GLU A 77 13.01 -6.38 -10.55
N ARG A 78 11.91 -6.98 -11.03
CA ARG A 78 11.53 -6.95 -12.46
C ARG A 78 11.27 -5.51 -12.91
N MET A 79 10.60 -4.72 -12.08
CA MET A 79 10.34 -3.30 -12.36
C MET A 79 11.64 -2.48 -12.41
N ASN A 80 12.60 -2.74 -11.52
CA ASN A 80 13.91 -2.10 -11.57
C ASN A 80 14.67 -2.46 -12.86
N THR A 81 14.63 -3.72 -13.27
CA THR A 81 15.24 -4.17 -14.53
C THR A 81 14.60 -3.49 -15.74
N PHE A 82 13.27 -3.37 -15.74
CA PHE A 82 12.53 -2.65 -16.77
C PHE A 82 12.87 -1.15 -16.78
N ALA A 83 12.90 -0.50 -15.62
CA ALA A 83 13.28 0.90 -15.48
C ALA A 83 14.72 1.16 -15.95
N ALA A 84 15.65 0.24 -15.65
CA ALA A 84 17.02 0.29 -16.17
C ALA A 84 17.05 0.21 -17.70
N GLY A 85 16.27 -0.70 -18.30
CA GLY A 85 16.12 -0.82 -19.75
C GLY A 85 15.58 0.46 -20.41
N LEU A 86 14.53 1.05 -19.83
CA LEU A 86 13.98 2.33 -20.30
C LEU A 86 15.01 3.46 -20.17
N LEU A 87 15.68 3.57 -19.02
CA LEU A 87 16.66 4.63 -18.79
C LEU A 87 17.85 4.51 -19.73
N ARG A 88 18.31 3.29 -20.04
CA ARG A 88 19.35 3.04 -21.06
C ARG A 88 18.90 3.53 -22.44
N SER A 89 17.67 3.22 -22.84
CA SER A 89 17.10 3.68 -24.11
C SER A 89 17.02 5.20 -24.18
N VAL A 90 16.58 5.86 -23.10
CA VAL A 90 16.52 7.33 -23.01
C VAL A 90 17.92 7.95 -23.07
N LYS A 91 18.89 7.44 -22.29
CA LYS A 91 20.28 7.95 -22.31
C LYS A 91 20.91 7.81 -23.69
N LYS A 92 20.67 6.67 -24.37
CA LYS A 92 21.12 6.44 -25.75
C LYS A 92 20.49 7.42 -26.74
N ALA A 93 19.18 7.67 -26.63
CA ALA A 93 18.48 8.64 -27.48
C ALA A 93 18.96 10.09 -27.24
N SER A 94 19.36 10.42 -26.01
CA SER A 94 19.96 11.71 -25.65
C SER A 94 21.47 11.82 -25.92
N GLY A 95 22.10 10.83 -26.57
CA GLY A 95 23.53 10.84 -26.89
C GLY A 95 24.48 10.68 -25.70
N ARG A 96 23.99 10.26 -24.53
CA ARG A 96 24.80 10.00 -23.32
C ARG A 96 25.25 8.54 -23.28
N ALA A 97 26.32 8.27 -22.53
CA ALA A 97 26.77 6.90 -22.29
C ALA A 97 25.64 6.07 -21.62
N PRO A 98 25.30 4.87 -22.13
CA PRO A 98 24.17 4.07 -21.66
C PRO A 98 24.48 3.27 -20.38
N VAL A 99 25.28 3.84 -19.47
CA VAL A 99 25.60 3.26 -18.17
C VAL A 99 24.54 3.71 -17.17
N VAL A 100 23.95 2.76 -16.44
CA VAL A 100 22.91 3.01 -15.43
C VAL A 100 23.41 2.49 -14.10
N ASN A 101 23.52 3.38 -13.13
CA ASN A 101 23.98 3.05 -11.77
C ASN A 101 22.79 2.77 -10.85
N HIS A 102 23.03 2.08 -9.73
CA HIS A 102 22.00 1.86 -8.71
C HIS A 102 21.41 3.17 -8.16
N ILE A 103 22.24 4.22 -8.08
CA ILE A 103 21.80 5.57 -7.69
C ILE A 103 20.78 6.14 -8.68
N ASP A 104 20.99 5.99 -9.99
CA ASP A 104 20.03 6.45 -11.00
C ASP A 104 18.68 5.76 -10.82
N LEU A 105 18.70 4.45 -10.54
CA LEU A 105 17.48 3.66 -10.31
C LEU A 105 16.76 4.07 -9.02
N ILE A 106 17.49 4.39 -7.96
CA ILE A 106 16.90 4.91 -6.71
C ILE A 106 16.21 6.27 -6.97
N PHE A 107 16.80 7.16 -7.76
CA PHE A 107 16.16 8.42 -8.15
C PHE A 107 14.91 8.20 -9.02
N VAL A 108 14.96 7.24 -9.96
CA VAL A 108 13.79 6.90 -10.79
C VAL A 108 12.67 6.30 -9.93
N ALA A 109 12.98 5.37 -9.03
CA ALA A 109 12.00 4.73 -8.16
C ALA A 109 11.38 5.73 -7.17
N SER A 110 12.18 6.60 -6.56
CA SER A 110 11.67 7.66 -5.66
C SER A 110 10.86 8.72 -6.40
N GLY A 111 11.26 9.10 -7.62
CA GLY A 111 10.48 9.97 -8.50
C GLY A 111 9.13 9.36 -8.88
N LEU A 112 9.13 8.08 -9.28
CA LEU A 112 7.90 7.34 -9.60
C LEU A 112 6.99 7.21 -8.37
N GLY A 113 7.55 6.92 -7.20
CA GLY A 113 6.79 6.84 -5.94
C GLY A 113 6.16 8.17 -5.57
N THR A 114 6.90 9.27 -5.69
CA THR A 114 6.38 10.64 -5.43
C THR A 114 5.26 11.00 -6.41
N PHE A 115 5.46 10.72 -7.70
CA PHE A 115 4.43 10.94 -8.72
C PHE A 115 3.18 10.11 -8.45
N LEU A 116 3.34 8.84 -8.06
CA LEU A 116 2.24 7.95 -7.74
C LEU A 116 1.43 8.44 -6.54
N ILE A 117 2.10 8.89 -5.46
CA ILE A 117 1.43 9.48 -4.29
C ILE A 117 0.66 10.74 -4.68
N ALA A 118 1.27 11.64 -5.47
CA ALA A 118 0.62 12.88 -5.90
C ALA A 118 -0.59 12.62 -6.82
N PHE A 119 -0.45 11.69 -7.77
CA PHE A 119 -1.54 11.28 -8.66
C PHE A 119 -2.67 10.58 -7.88
N GLY A 120 -2.31 9.69 -6.96
CA GLY A 120 -3.26 9.04 -6.05
C GLY A 120 -4.03 10.07 -5.23
N ALA A 121 -3.33 11.04 -4.63
CA ALA A 121 -3.94 12.10 -3.84
C ALA A 121 -4.96 12.90 -4.68
N LEU A 122 -4.64 13.21 -5.93
CA LEU A 122 -5.58 13.86 -6.84
C LEU A 122 -6.82 12.99 -7.10
N ALA A 123 -6.64 11.70 -7.39
CA ALA A 123 -7.75 10.78 -7.63
C ALA A 123 -8.64 10.61 -6.39
N PHE A 124 -8.06 10.29 -5.22
CA PHE A 124 -8.81 10.08 -3.98
C PHE A 124 -9.50 11.36 -3.49
N SER A 125 -8.90 12.54 -3.68
CA SER A 125 -9.57 13.81 -3.35
C SER A 125 -10.88 13.98 -4.12
N ARG A 126 -10.94 13.53 -5.39
CA ARG A 126 -12.13 13.56 -6.22
C ARG A 126 -13.12 12.45 -5.90
N TYR A 127 -12.64 11.24 -5.63
CA TYR A 127 -13.51 10.09 -5.36
C TYR A 127 -14.17 10.15 -3.98
N GLU A 128 -13.43 10.61 -2.96
CA GLU A 128 -13.85 10.62 -1.56
C GLU A 128 -14.28 12.01 -1.07
N ASN A 129 -14.14 13.05 -1.89
CA ASN A 129 -14.37 14.45 -1.53
C ASN A 129 -13.53 14.88 -0.31
N TRP A 130 -12.30 14.38 -0.20
CA TRP A 130 -11.33 14.80 0.81
C TRP A 130 -10.51 16.00 0.31
N THR A 131 -9.85 16.70 1.22
CA THR A 131 -8.85 17.68 0.81
C THR A 131 -7.68 16.97 0.11
N TYR A 132 -6.94 17.69 -0.74
CA TYR A 132 -5.77 17.11 -1.40
C TYR A 132 -4.72 16.66 -0.38
N PHE A 133 -4.55 17.41 0.72
CA PHE A 133 -3.60 17.07 1.78
C PHE A 133 -4.00 15.78 2.51
N ASP A 134 -5.28 15.64 2.89
CA ASP A 134 -5.77 14.41 3.53
C ASP A 134 -5.63 13.20 2.59
N SER A 135 -5.85 13.42 1.29
CA SER A 135 -5.67 12.38 0.27
C SER A 135 -4.21 11.99 0.08
N LEU A 136 -3.29 12.96 0.18
CA LEU A 136 -1.85 12.72 0.15
C LEU A 136 -1.40 11.96 1.39
N TYR A 137 -1.87 12.37 2.56
CA TYR A 137 -1.64 11.67 3.83
C TYR A 137 -2.15 10.23 3.77
N TYR A 138 -3.38 10.02 3.29
CA TYR A 138 -3.93 8.68 3.05
C TYR A 138 -3.03 7.85 2.13
N CYS A 139 -2.63 8.39 0.96
CA CYS A 139 -1.75 7.66 0.04
C CYS A 139 -0.41 7.29 0.70
N PHE A 140 0.17 8.22 1.46
CA PHE A 140 1.43 7.99 2.16
C PHE A 140 1.30 6.89 3.22
N THR A 141 0.33 6.99 4.14
CA THR A 141 0.13 5.99 5.22
C THR A 141 -0.29 4.63 4.69
N THR A 142 -0.99 4.60 3.56
CA THR A 142 -1.35 3.38 2.82
C THR A 142 -0.13 2.66 2.26
N LEU A 143 0.69 3.37 1.47
CA LEU A 143 1.80 2.76 0.72
C LEU A 143 3.03 2.49 1.59
N THR A 144 3.13 3.16 2.73
CA THR A 144 4.11 2.84 3.78
C THR A 144 3.63 1.75 4.74
N THR A 145 2.46 1.16 4.48
CA THR A 145 1.83 0.10 5.29
C THR A 145 1.62 0.49 6.76
N ILE A 146 1.52 1.79 7.07
CA ILE A 146 1.21 2.28 8.42
C ILE A 146 -0.28 2.07 8.70
N GLY A 147 -1.13 2.48 7.75
CA GLY A 147 -2.55 2.15 7.74
C GLY A 147 -3.33 2.48 9.01
N PHE A 148 -3.25 3.71 9.53
CA PHE A 148 -3.96 4.11 10.75
C PHE A 148 -5.48 3.89 10.71
N GLY A 149 -6.09 4.00 9.51
CA GLY A 149 -7.52 3.77 9.32
C GLY A 149 -8.42 4.97 9.65
N ASP A 150 -7.84 6.11 9.96
CA ASP A 150 -8.50 7.41 10.07
C ASP A 150 -9.06 7.88 8.71
N PHE A 151 -8.35 7.59 7.62
CA PHE A 151 -8.82 7.70 6.25
C PHE A 151 -8.79 6.34 5.55
N VAL A 152 -9.93 5.94 4.99
CA VAL A 152 -10.06 4.67 4.25
C VAL A 152 -10.96 4.87 3.04
N ALA A 153 -10.43 4.55 1.86
CA ALA A 153 -11.19 4.59 0.61
C ALA A 153 -12.29 3.52 0.58
N LEU A 154 -13.29 3.72 -0.28
CA LEU A 154 -14.39 2.78 -0.55
C LEU A 154 -15.40 2.64 0.61
N GLN A 155 -15.32 3.49 1.63
CA GLN A 155 -16.19 3.42 2.81
C GLN A 155 -17.44 4.31 2.71
N LYS A 156 -17.52 5.22 1.75
CA LYS A 156 -18.70 6.10 1.56
C LYS A 156 -19.71 5.50 0.58
N ASP A 157 -21.00 5.76 0.84
CA ASP A 157 -22.13 5.49 -0.07
C ASP A 157 -22.22 4.04 -0.61
N GLY A 158 -21.69 3.07 0.16
CA GLY A 158 -21.64 1.67 -0.28
C GLY A 158 -20.78 1.44 -1.52
N ALA A 159 -19.76 2.28 -1.77
CA ALA A 159 -18.91 2.25 -2.95
C ALA A 159 -18.32 0.86 -3.27
N LEU A 160 -18.04 0.05 -2.25
CA LEU A 160 -17.61 -1.36 -2.40
C LEU A 160 -18.55 -2.22 -3.28
N GLN A 161 -19.83 -1.90 -3.31
CA GLN A 161 -20.86 -2.63 -4.06
C GLN A 161 -21.33 -1.87 -5.31
N THR A 162 -21.38 -0.55 -5.23
CA THR A 162 -21.99 0.29 -6.26
C THR A 162 -21.00 0.78 -7.31
N ARG A 163 -19.70 0.83 -7.00
CA ARG A 163 -18.65 1.40 -7.87
C ARG A 163 -17.48 0.44 -8.09
N PRO A 164 -17.65 -0.60 -8.94
CA PRO A 164 -16.61 -1.60 -9.18
C PRO A 164 -15.35 -1.00 -9.86
N ASP A 165 -15.53 0.03 -10.68
CA ASP A 165 -14.45 0.81 -11.28
C ASP A 165 -13.53 1.44 -10.22
N TYR A 166 -14.13 2.05 -9.19
CA TYR A 166 -13.39 2.68 -8.10
C TYR A 166 -12.71 1.63 -7.19
N VAL A 167 -13.35 0.47 -6.98
CA VAL A 167 -12.75 -0.68 -6.27
C VAL A 167 -11.50 -1.16 -7.00
N VAL A 168 -11.60 -1.40 -8.31
CA VAL A 168 -10.47 -1.87 -9.13
C VAL A 168 -9.34 -0.84 -9.12
N PHE A 169 -9.66 0.45 -9.32
CA PHE A 169 -8.68 1.53 -9.24
C PHE A 169 -7.93 1.51 -7.90
N SER A 170 -8.65 1.41 -6.79
CA SER A 170 -8.07 1.44 -5.44
C SER A 170 -7.16 0.24 -5.18
N LEU A 171 -7.56 -0.96 -5.62
CA LEU A 171 -6.76 -2.18 -5.48
C LEU A 171 -5.49 -2.12 -6.35
N VAL A 172 -5.62 -1.68 -7.60
CA VAL A 172 -4.47 -1.50 -8.51
C VAL A 172 -3.52 -0.46 -7.95
N PHE A 173 -4.03 0.66 -7.43
CA PHE A 173 -3.23 1.69 -6.78
C PHE A 173 -2.41 1.13 -5.61
N ILE A 174 -3.04 0.37 -4.71
CA ILE A 174 -2.36 -0.23 -3.55
C ILE A 174 -1.29 -1.23 -4.01
N LEU A 175 -1.64 -2.17 -4.88
CA LEU A 175 -0.71 -3.22 -5.33
C LEU A 175 0.46 -2.65 -6.13
N PHE A 176 0.20 -1.71 -7.04
CA PHE A 176 1.25 -1.08 -7.83
C PHE A 176 2.11 -0.14 -6.98
N GLY A 177 1.51 0.66 -6.10
CA GLY A 177 2.24 1.55 -5.19
C GLY A 177 3.19 0.78 -4.27
N LEU A 178 2.73 -0.32 -3.66
CA LEU A 178 3.58 -1.20 -2.84
C LEU A 178 4.71 -1.84 -3.63
N THR A 179 4.47 -2.17 -4.90
CA THR A 179 5.51 -2.65 -5.80
C THR A 179 6.60 -1.59 -6.03
N VAL A 180 6.23 -0.30 -6.15
CA VAL A 180 7.19 0.82 -6.30
C VAL A 180 8.01 1.02 -5.03
N ILE A 181 7.36 0.97 -3.86
CA ILE A 181 8.08 1.03 -2.58
C ILE A 181 9.02 -0.17 -2.41
N SER A 182 8.56 -1.37 -2.75
CA SER A 182 9.37 -2.59 -2.71
C SER A 182 10.57 -2.53 -3.66
N ALA A 183 10.41 -1.97 -4.86
CA ALA A 183 11.49 -1.79 -5.82
C ALA A 183 12.57 -0.84 -5.29
N ALA A 184 12.17 0.27 -4.64
CA ALA A 184 13.09 1.19 -3.99
C ALA A 184 13.83 0.52 -2.82
N MET A 185 13.12 -0.23 -1.98
CA MET A 185 13.70 -0.96 -0.85
C MET A 185 14.73 -2.00 -1.30
N ASN A 186 14.45 -2.74 -2.38
CA ASN A 186 15.38 -3.73 -2.91
C ASN A 186 16.73 -3.08 -3.31
N LEU A 187 16.71 -1.92 -3.97
CA LEU A 187 17.92 -1.19 -4.33
C LEU A 187 18.68 -0.63 -3.12
N LEU A 188 17.96 -0.18 -2.09
CA LEU A 188 18.56 0.29 -0.85
C LEU A 188 19.25 -0.85 -0.09
N VAL A 189 18.57 -1.99 0.07
CA VAL A 189 19.13 -3.19 0.71
C VAL A 189 20.38 -3.66 -0.02
N LEU A 190 20.32 -3.79 -1.35
CA LEU A 190 21.48 -4.16 -2.17
C LEU A 190 22.65 -3.20 -1.94
N ARG A 191 22.39 -1.90 -1.90
CA ARG A 191 23.44 -0.89 -1.67
C ARG A 191 24.07 -1.00 -0.28
N PHE A 192 23.28 -1.24 0.77
CA PHE A 192 23.80 -1.43 2.12
C PHE A 192 24.65 -2.70 2.23
N LEU A 193 24.20 -3.81 1.62
CA LEU A 193 24.96 -5.05 1.60
C LEU A 193 26.30 -4.86 0.88
N THR A 194 26.32 -4.21 -0.28
CA THR A 194 27.57 -3.95 -1.01
C THR A 194 28.53 -3.07 -0.22
N MET A 195 28.00 -2.06 0.49
CA MET A 195 28.82 -1.16 1.30
C MET A 195 29.47 -1.90 2.48
N ASN A 196 28.71 -2.72 3.21
CA ASN A 196 29.26 -3.54 4.29
C ASN A 196 30.36 -4.48 3.79
N THR A 197 30.16 -5.12 2.64
CA THR A 197 31.20 -6.01 2.07
C THR A 197 32.45 -5.27 1.58
N GLU A 198 32.33 -4.00 1.18
CA GLU A 198 33.47 -3.16 0.80
C GLU A 198 34.25 -2.71 2.04
N ASP A 199 33.56 -2.37 3.12
CA ASP A 199 34.17 -2.01 4.41
C ASP A 199 34.93 -3.21 5.00
N GLU A 200 34.35 -4.42 4.99
CA GLU A 200 35.03 -5.64 5.45
C GLU A 200 36.34 -5.90 4.66
N ARG A 201 36.31 -5.75 3.34
CA ARG A 201 37.52 -5.91 2.49
C ARG A 201 38.57 -4.84 2.75
N ARG A 202 38.16 -3.65 3.19
CA ARG A 202 39.08 -2.55 3.50
C ARG A 202 39.76 -2.75 4.85
N ASP A 203 39.08 -3.35 5.82
CA ASP A 203 39.65 -3.70 7.12
C ASP A 203 40.60 -4.91 7.04
N GLU A 204 40.46 -5.76 6.03
CA GLU A 204 41.36 -6.89 5.74
C GLU A 204 42.66 -6.51 5.01
N GLN A 205 42.82 -5.27 4.50
CA GLN A 205 44.00 -4.78 3.77
C GLN A 205 44.89 -3.84 4.60
#